data_AF-X6GC57-F1
#
_entry.id   AF-X6GC57-F1
#
_cell.length_a   1.000
_cell.length_b   1.000
_cell.length_c   1.000
_cell.angle_alpha   90.00
_cell.angle_beta   90.00
_cell.angle_gamma   90.00
#
_symmetry.space_group_name_H-M   'P 1'
#
loop_
_entity.id
_entity.type
_entity.pdbx_description
1 polymer ?
#
loop_
_entity_poly.entity_id
_entity_poly.type
_entity_poly.pdbx_seq_one_letter_code
_entity_poly.pdbx_strand_id
1 'polypeptide(L)' 'GPAGRGGFTATAMCSVSDEPPTLLVCMNGRSTQAAMFLANRRFCVNVLTHDHMHLAGKFAGATRDMEARYSAARWQTLA' A
#
# COMPACT_ATOMS: atom_id res chain seq x y z
N GLY A 1 -5.05 2.34 9.86
CA GLY A 1 -4.99 3.20 11.06
C GLY A 1 -6.40 3.58 11.45
N PRO A 2 -6.62 4.70 12.18
CA PRO A 2 -7.96 5.10 12.60
C PRO A 2 -8.92 5.41 11.43
N ALA A 3 -8.42 5.78 10.26
CA ALA A 3 -9.24 6.06 9.07
C ALA A 3 -9.58 4.79 8.25
N GLY A 4 -9.37 3.61 8.80
CA GLY A 4 -9.59 2.33 8.12
C GLY A 4 -8.37 1.81 7.37
N ARG A 5 -8.62 0.84 6.48
CA ARG A 5 -7.62 0.06 5.74
C ARG A 5 -7.69 0.41 4.26
N GLY A 6 -6.54 0.71 3.66
CA GLY A 6 -6.39 0.99 2.24
C GLY A 6 -5.11 0.37 1.71
N GLY A 7 -4.95 0.35 0.40
CA GLY A 7 -3.78 -0.21 -0.26
C GLY A 7 -3.86 -0.02 -1.77
N PHE A 8 -2.69 0.03 -2.40
CA PHE A 8 -2.54 0.14 -3.83
C PHE A 8 -1.19 -0.43 -4.25
N THR A 9 -1.09 -0.87 -5.50
CA THR A 9 0.18 -1.25 -6.11
C THR A 9 0.94 0.02 -6.46
N ALA A 10 2.17 0.13 -5.94
CA ALA A 10 3.04 1.28 -6.17
C ALA A 10 4.33 0.83 -6.87
N THR A 11 4.74 1.59 -7.88
CA THR A 11 6.06 1.46 -8.53
C THR A 11 6.90 2.71 -8.35
N ALA A 12 6.27 3.87 -8.13
CA ALA A 12 6.94 5.13 -7.84
C ALA A 12 7.31 5.22 -6.35
N MET A 13 8.45 4.62 -5.99
CA MET A 13 9.03 4.64 -4.65
C MET A 13 10.56 4.58 -4.73
N CYS A 14 11.25 5.16 -3.74
CA CYS A 14 12.70 5.06 -3.63
C CYS A 14 13.19 5.23 -2.18
N SER A 15 14.38 4.69 -1.91
CA SER A 15 15.12 4.99 -0.68
C SER A 15 15.51 6.47 -0.64
N VAL A 16 15.47 7.07 0.55
CA VAL A 16 15.84 8.48 0.78
C VAL A 16 17.08 8.59 1.65
N SER A 17 17.10 7.89 2.79
CA SER A 17 18.24 7.86 3.72
C SER A 17 18.25 6.53 4.48
N ASP A 18 19.42 6.06 4.89
CA ASP A 18 19.61 5.00 5.87
C ASP A 18 19.74 5.53 7.31
N GLU A 19 20.02 6.82 7.49
CA GLU A 19 20.08 7.50 8.79
C GLU A 19 19.26 8.81 8.80
N PRO A 20 18.09 8.87 9.48
CA PRO A 20 17.29 7.71 9.87
C PRO A 20 16.73 6.98 8.63
N PRO A 21 16.42 5.67 8.73
CA PRO A 21 15.84 4.91 7.63
C PRO A 21 14.55 5.58 7.10
N THR A 22 14.60 6.05 5.86
CA THR A 22 13.52 6.85 5.24
C THR A 22 13.27 6.39 3.82
N LEU A 23 12.00 6.23 3.46
CA LEU A 23 11.56 5.86 2.11
C LEU A 23 10.40 6.76 1.65
N LEU A 24 10.41 7.08 0.37
CA LEU A 24 9.39 7.85 -0.34
C LEU A 24 8.47 6.91 -1.13
N VAL A 25 7.16 7.18 -1.10
CA VAL A 25 6.17 6.60 -2.01
C VAL A 25 5.31 7.72 -2.61
N CYS A 26 5.16 7.73 -3.93
CA CYS A 26 4.27 8.66 -4.62
C CYS A 26 2.88 8.06 -4.80
N MET A 27 1.84 8.78 -4.38
CA MET A 27 0.44 8.44 -4.61
C MET A 27 -0.22 9.51 -5.49
N ASN A 28 -1.08 9.09 -6.42
CA ASN A 28 -1.97 10.01 -7.12
C ASN A 28 -2.92 10.70 -6.13
N GLY A 29 -2.81 12.02 -5.96
CA GLY A 29 -3.64 12.80 -5.04
C GLY A 29 -5.15 12.79 -5.37
N ARG A 30 -5.54 12.40 -6.59
CA ARG A 30 -6.95 12.20 -6.97
C ARG A 30 -7.49 10.82 -6.60
N SER A 31 -6.66 9.94 -6.03
CA SER A 31 -7.10 8.63 -5.53
C SER A 31 -8.11 8.81 -4.40
N THR A 32 -9.17 8.00 -4.40
CA THR A 32 -10.15 7.95 -3.31
C THR A 32 -9.52 7.56 -1.97
N GLN A 33 -8.31 6.99 -1.99
CA GLN A 33 -7.57 6.58 -0.80
C GLN A 33 -6.62 7.68 -0.25
N ALA A 34 -6.38 8.77 -0.99
CA ALA A 34 -5.40 9.78 -0.59
C ALA A 34 -5.68 10.38 0.80
N ALA A 35 -6.94 10.78 1.04
CA ALA A 35 -7.36 11.31 2.33
C ALA A 35 -7.18 10.30 3.48
N MET A 36 -7.43 9.01 3.22
CA MET A 36 -7.27 7.94 4.21
C MET A 36 -5.80 7.75 4.60
N PHE A 37 -4.88 7.74 3.63
CA PHE A 37 -3.45 7.61 3.90
C PHE A 37 -2.92 8.80 4.71
N LEU A 38 -3.34 10.01 4.35
CA LEU A 38 -2.98 11.24 5.09
C LEU A 38 -3.56 11.24 6.52
N ALA A 39 -4.81 10.81 6.72
CA ALA A 39 -5.41 10.71 8.03
C ALA A 39 -4.75 9.62 8.91
N ASN A 40 -4.33 8.51 8.31
CA ASN A 40 -3.66 7.43 9.02
C ASN A 40 -2.23 7.79 9.45
N ARG A 41 -1.50 8.58 8.66
CA ARG A 41 -0.09 8.98 8.90
C ARG A 41 0.90 7.81 9.12
N ARG A 42 0.54 6.62 8.64
CA ARG A 42 1.38 5.42 8.67
C ARG A 42 1.03 4.56 7.48
N PHE A 43 2.04 3.96 6.87
CA PHE A 43 1.91 3.02 5.78
C PHE A 43 3.00 1.93 5.91
N CYS A 44 2.81 0.84 5.19
CA CYS A 44 3.78 -0.23 5.07
C CYS A 44 4.03 -0.46 3.58
N VAL A 45 5.30 -0.66 3.22
CA VAL A 45 5.69 -1.06 1.87
C VAL A 45 6.00 -2.55 1.89
N ASN A 46 5.31 -3.29 1.03
CA ASN A 46 5.49 -4.72 0.86
C ASN A 46 6.12 -4.96 -0.51
N VAL A 47 7.38 -5.37 -0.53
CA VAL A 47 8.08 -5.69 -1.78
C VAL A 47 7.58 -7.05 -2.28
N LEU A 48 7.08 -7.08 -3.51
CA LEU A 48 6.43 -8.25 -4.09
C LEU A 48 7.42 -9.09 -4.90
N THR A 49 7.25 -10.42 -4.86
CA THR A 49 7.92 -11.37 -5.74
C THR A 49 7.06 -11.67 -6.97
N HIS A 50 7.59 -12.45 -7.91
CA HIS A 50 6.85 -12.91 -9.09
C HIS A 50 5.56 -13.65 -8.72
N ASP A 51 5.57 -14.44 -7.64
CA ASP A 51 4.40 -15.21 -7.18
C ASP A 51 3.23 -14.31 -6.74
N HIS A 52 3.50 -13.02 -6.46
CA HIS A 52 2.50 -12.05 -6.04
C HIS A 52 1.89 -11.25 -7.21
N MET A 53 2.11 -11.63 -8.48
CA MET A 53 1.52 -10.94 -9.63
C MET A 53 0.00 -10.78 -9.52
N HIS A 54 -0.71 -11.83 -9.10
CA HIS A 54 -2.16 -11.76 -8.91
C HIS A 54 -2.57 -10.77 -7.81
N LEU A 55 -1.83 -10.71 -6.71
CA LEU A 55 -2.04 -9.75 -5.63
C LEU A 55 -1.81 -8.31 -6.11
N ALA A 56 -0.72 -8.09 -6.85
CA ALA A 56 -0.40 -6.79 -7.45
C ALA A 56 -1.52 -6.31 -8.38
N GLY A 57 -2.10 -7.19 -9.20
CA GLY A 57 -3.24 -6.86 -10.07
C GLY A 57 -4.46 -6.37 -9.29
N LYS A 58 -4.83 -7.05 -8.19
CA LYS A 58 -5.97 -6.64 -7.34
C LYS A 58 -5.77 -5.24 -6.77
N PHE A 59 -4.58 -4.96 -6.23
CA PHE A 59 -4.24 -3.66 -5.65
C PHE A 59 -3.96 -2.57 -6.71
N ALA A 60 -3.73 -2.93 -7.98
CA ALA A 60 -3.62 -2.00 -9.10
C ALA A 60 -4.99 -1.53 -9.66
N GLY A 61 -6.11 -2.02 -9.10
CA GLY A 61 -7.45 -1.58 -9.46
C GLY A 61 -8.33 -2.65 -10.15
N ALA A 62 -7.83 -3.86 -10.37
CA ALA A 62 -8.62 -4.96 -10.93
C ALA A 62 -9.78 -5.39 -9.99
N THR A 63 -9.70 -5.05 -8.70
CA THR A 63 -10.76 -5.31 -7.72
C THR A 63 -11.14 -4.00 -7.03
N ARG A 64 -12.42 -3.63 -6.99
CA ARG A 64 -12.86 -2.38 -6.36
C ARG A 64 -12.95 -2.48 -4.83
N ASP A 65 -13.50 -3.58 -4.33
CA ASP A 65 -13.67 -3.81 -2.90
C ASP A 65 -12.32 -4.04 -2.19
N MET A 66 -12.10 -3.31 -1.08
CA MET A 66 -10.85 -3.37 -0.34
C MET A 66 -10.73 -4.66 0.48
N GLU A 67 -11.83 -5.19 1.00
CA GLU A 67 -11.83 -6.45 1.75
C GLU A 67 -11.49 -7.64 0.83
N ALA A 68 -12.04 -7.68 -0.38
CA ALA A 68 -11.68 -8.66 -1.41
C ALA A 68 -10.20 -8.58 -1.85
N ARG A 69 -9.56 -7.40 -1.80
CA ARG A 69 -8.11 -7.28 -2.05
C ARG A 69 -7.32 -7.90 -0.91
N TYR A 70 -7.67 -7.56 0.32
CA TYR A 70 -6.93 -8.00 1.49
C TYR A 70 -7.12 -9.48 1.84
N SER A 71 -8.27 -10.08 1.49
CA SER A 71 -8.50 -11.54 1.62
C SER A 71 -7.67 -12.40 0.66
N ALA A 72 -7.02 -11.81 -0.34
CA ALA A 72 -6.21 -12.54 -1.32
C ALA A 72 -4.83 -12.98 -0.79
N ALA A 73 -4.45 -12.58 0.42
CA ALA A 73 -3.19 -12.93 1.06
C ALA A 73 -3.33 -12.90 2.59
N ARG A 74 -2.33 -13.43 3.30
CA ARG A 74 -2.23 -13.32 4.75
C ARG A 74 -1.45 -12.07 5.12
N TRP A 75 -1.99 -11.31 6.06
CA TRP A 75 -1.39 -10.06 6.52
C TRP A 75 -1.18 -10.11 8.03
N GLN A 76 -0.16 -9.42 8.50
CA GLN A 76 0.11 -9.21 9.91
C GLN A 76 0.32 -7.71 10.16
N THR A 77 0.10 -7.29 11.41
CA THR A 77 0.45 -5.93 11.83
C THR A 77 1.94 -5.90 12.13
N LEU A 78 2.66 -4.97 11.50
CA LEU A 78 4.07 -4.71 11.82
C LEU A 78 4.14 -4.15 13.25
N ALA A 79 4.94 -4.78 14.11
CA ALA A 79 5.15 -4.37 15.50
C ALA A 79 5.87 -3.03 15.59
#